data_AF-X1NQH3-F1
#
_entry.id   AF-X1NQH3-F1
#
_cell.length_a   1.000
_cell.length_b   1.000
_cell.length_c   1.000
_cell.angle_alpha   90.00
_cell.angle_beta   90.00
_cell.angle_gamma   90.00
#
_symmetry.space_group_name_H-M   'P 1'
#
loop_
_entity.id
_entity.type
_entity.pdbx_description
1 polymer ?
#
loop_
_entity_poly.entity_id
_entity_poly.type
_entity_poly.pdbx_seq_one_letter_code
_entity_poly.pdbx_strand_id
1 'polypeptide(L)'
;MGSLEIQQTQNLQTRQEFKLIARLEQSNLLEMPEEEFNKLIGEVENNPLFKSLYQESKIIHCQRYPRTDISSSFYQLNEEIAADTSTLDVESLLLNKEDIVRQI
;
A
#
# COMPACT_ATOMS: atom_id res chain seq x y z
N MET A 1 -9.92 31.90 -34.04
CA MET A 1 -9.08 30.69 -33.92
C MET A 1 -8.01 30.82 -32.84
N GLY A 2 -7.30 31.96 -32.72
CA GLY A 2 -6.24 32.12 -31.69
C GLY A 2 -6.66 32.05 -30.22
N SER A 3 -7.93 32.30 -29.85
CA SER A 3 -8.39 32.16 -28.45
C SER A 3 -8.51 30.70 -27.98
N LEU A 4 -8.86 29.78 -28.89
CA LEU A 4 -8.98 28.35 -28.62
C LEU A 4 -7.61 27.69 -28.41
N GLU A 5 -6.61 28.09 -29.20
CA GLU A 5 -5.24 27.57 -29.09
C GLU A 5 -4.57 27.99 -27.77
N ILE A 6 -4.81 29.23 -27.33
CA ILE A 6 -4.32 29.73 -26.02
C ILE A 6 -4.97 28.95 -24.87
N GLN A 7 -6.29 28.73 -24.91
CA GLN A 7 -6.99 27.94 -23.88
C GLN A 7 -6.53 26.49 -23.81
N GLN A 8 -6.27 25.85 -24.97
CA GLN A 8 -5.77 24.48 -25.02
C GLN A 8 -4.34 24.37 -24.45
N THR A 9 -3.48 25.34 -24.77
CA THR A 9 -2.10 25.35 -24.27
C THR A 9 -2.05 25.56 -22.75
N GLN A 10 -2.89 26.44 -22.22
CA GLN A 10 -3.03 26.65 -20.76
C GLN A 10 -3.52 25.38 -20.07
N ASN A 11 -4.52 24.69 -20.63
CA ASN A 11 -5.03 23.43 -20.08
C ASN A 11 -3.93 22.34 -20.02
N LEU A 12 -3.11 22.24 -21.08
CA LEU A 12 -1.99 21.30 -21.12
C LEU A 12 -0.92 21.61 -20.06
N GLN A 13 -0.57 22.89 -19.87
CA GLN A 13 0.37 23.32 -18.85
C GLN A 13 -0.14 23.01 -17.44
N THR A 14 -1.39 23.38 -17.13
CA THR A 14 -2.04 23.06 -15.84
C THR A 14 -2.06 21.55 -15.60
N ARG A 15 -2.34 20.74 -16.62
CA ARG A 15 -2.32 19.27 -16.49
C ARG A 15 -0.92 18.72 -16.19
N GLN A 16 0.13 19.32 -16.74
CA GLN A 16 1.51 18.93 -16.47
C GLN A 16 1.92 19.31 -15.05
N GLU A 17 1.58 20.51 -14.59
CA GLU A 17 1.83 20.95 -13.21
C GLU A 17 1.13 20.04 -12.19
N PHE A 18 -0.15 19.74 -12.42
CA PHE A 18 -0.89 18.79 -11.57
C PHE A 18 -0.24 17.41 -11.51
N LYS A 19 0.28 16.91 -12.63
CA LYS A 19 1.01 15.63 -12.65
C LYS A 19 2.27 15.68 -11.79
N LEU A 20 3.00 16.79 -11.80
CA LEU A 20 4.21 16.94 -10.99
C LEU A 20 3.86 16.97 -9.51
N ILE A 21 2.84 17.75 -9.13
CA ILE A 21 2.34 17.81 -7.75
C ILE A 21 1.88 16.43 -7.28
N ALA A 22 1.07 15.74 -8.09
CA ALA A 22 0.59 14.40 -7.74
C ALA A 22 1.74 13.39 -7.52
N ARG A 23 2.84 13.50 -8.28
CA ARG A 23 4.03 12.65 -8.09
C ARG A 23 4.78 12.97 -6.81
N LEU A 24 4.90 14.25 -6.47
CA LEU A 24 5.54 14.67 -5.21
C LEU A 24 4.76 14.15 -4.02
N GLU A 25 3.44 14.32 -4.02
CA GLU A 25 2.57 13.78 -2.96
C GLU A 25 2.65 12.26 -2.88
N GLN A 26 2.71 11.55 -4.01
CA GLN A 26 2.92 10.10 -4.03
C GLN A 26 4.27 9.69 -3.41
N SER A 27 5.36 10.41 -3.68
CA SER A 27 6.66 10.14 -3.06
C SER A 27 6.56 10.29 -1.54
N ASN A 28 5.92 11.37 -1.08
CA ASN A 28 5.73 11.62 0.35
C ASN A 28 4.96 10.47 1.03
N LEU A 29 3.92 9.93 0.37
CA LEU A 29 3.16 8.80 0.91
C LEU A 29 3.97 7.49 0.95
N LEU A 30 4.87 7.28 -0.01
CA LEU A 30 5.72 6.08 -0.07
C LEU A 30 6.88 6.13 0.95
N GLU A 31 7.36 7.33 1.27
CA GLU A 31 8.42 7.55 2.28
C GLU A 31 7.87 7.56 3.71
N MET A 32 6.54 7.65 3.87
CA MET A 32 5.87 7.72 5.17
C MET A 32 5.99 6.38 5.93
N PRO A 33 6.26 6.43 7.25
CA PRO A 33 6.19 5.24 8.10
C PRO A 33 4.79 4.61 8.05
N GLU A 34 4.73 3.28 8.13
CA GLU A 34 3.47 2.52 8.04
C GLU A 34 2.43 2.95 9.08
N GLU A 35 2.86 3.23 10.32
CA GLU A 35 1.98 3.71 11.40
C GLU A 35 1.31 5.05 11.06
N GLU A 36 2.09 6.00 10.56
CA GLU A 36 1.59 7.32 10.15
C GLU A 36 0.66 7.21 8.93
N PHE A 37 1.02 6.34 7.98
CA PHE A 37 0.21 6.08 6.79
C PHE A 37 -1.15 5.47 7.16
N ASN A 38 -1.18 4.49 8.07
CA ASN A 38 -2.40 3.89 8.58
C ASN A 38 -3.29 4.91 9.30
N LYS A 39 -2.68 5.81 10.09
CA LYS A 39 -3.40 6.90 10.75
C LYS A 39 -4.03 7.85 9.73
N LEU A 40 -3.27 8.26 8.71
CA LEU A 40 -3.74 9.13 7.64
C LEU A 40 -4.93 8.51 6.89
N ILE A 41 -4.85 7.22 6.55
CA ILE A 41 -5.98 6.50 5.93
C ILE A 41 -7.21 6.58 6.82
N GLY A 42 -7.07 6.26 8.12
CA GLY A 42 -8.17 6.31 9.07
C GLY A 42 -8.81 7.69 9.18
N GLU A 43 -8.03 8.76 9.15
CA GLU A 43 -8.52 10.14 9.17
C GLU A 43 -9.32 10.48 7.89
N VAL A 44 -8.80 10.10 6.72
CA VAL A 44 -9.45 10.35 5.43
C VAL A 44 -10.75 9.57 5.30
N GLU A 45 -10.74 8.27 5.61
CA GLU A 45 -11.92 7.42 5.50
C GLU A 45 -13.03 7.81 6.49
N ASN A 46 -12.67 8.40 7.63
CA ASN A 46 -13.63 8.89 8.60
C ASN A 46 -14.27 10.22 8.25
N ASN A 47 -13.69 10.96 7.29
CA ASN A 47 -14.19 12.25 6.85
C ASN A 47 -15.62 12.13 6.25
N PRO A 48 -16.58 12.98 6.67
CA PRO A 48 -17.93 12.97 6.12
C PRO A 48 -18.00 13.10 4.59
N LEU A 49 -17.12 13.92 4.01
CA LEU A 49 -17.04 14.09 2.55
C LEU A 49 -16.59 12.81 1.86
N PHE A 50 -15.63 12.09 2.45
CA PHE A 50 -15.20 10.81 1.91
C PHE A 50 -16.35 9.80 1.92
N LYS A 51 -17.09 9.72 3.04
CA LYS A 51 -18.24 8.83 3.20
C LYS A 51 -19.34 9.13 2.18
N SER A 52 -19.69 10.40 1.95
CA SER A 52 -20.71 10.76 0.95
C SER A 52 -20.24 10.48 -0.48
N LEU A 53 -18.97 10.71 -0.77
CA LEU A 53 -18.40 10.41 -2.09
C LEU A 53 -18.32 8.90 -2.39
N TYR A 54 -18.00 8.10 -1.37
CA TYR A 54 -17.86 6.65 -1.50
C TYR A 54 -19.21 5.91 -1.47
N GLN A 55 -20.07 6.22 -0.50
CA GLN A 55 -21.28 5.45 -0.23
C GLN A 55 -22.49 5.95 -1.03
N GLU A 56 -22.70 7.27 -1.06
CA GLU A 56 -23.92 7.86 -1.63
C GLU A 56 -23.77 8.07 -3.13
N SER A 57 -22.74 8.81 -3.54
CA SER A 57 -22.54 9.18 -4.93
C SER A 57 -21.69 8.19 -5.74
N LYS A 58 -20.96 7.29 -5.06
CA LYS A 58 -20.08 6.26 -5.67
C LYS A 58 -19.10 6.82 -6.70
N ILE A 59 -18.68 8.07 -6.50
CA ILE A 59 -17.72 8.76 -7.38
C ILE A 59 -16.32 8.21 -7.15
N ILE A 60 -16.01 7.87 -5.90
CA ILE A 60 -14.72 7.31 -5.50
C ILE A 60 -14.89 5.83 -5.10
N HIS A 61 -13.83 5.05 -5.30
CA HIS A 61 -13.79 3.63 -4.96
C HIS A 61 -12.54 3.35 -4.12
N CYS A 62 -12.69 2.66 -3.00
CA CYS A 62 -11.56 2.09 -2.27
C CYS A 62 -11.15 0.80 -2.97
N GLN A 63 -9.96 0.82 -3.57
CA GLN A 63 -9.33 -0.39 -4.09
C GLN A 63 -8.09 -0.70 -3.25
N ARG A 64 -8.10 -1.87 -2.60
CA ARG A 64 -6.87 -2.43 -2.05
C ARG A 64 -5.95 -2.80 -3.20
N TYR A 65 -4.67 -2.48 -3.05
CA TYR A 65 -3.69 -2.87 -4.05
C TYR A 65 -3.61 -4.40 -4.09
N PRO A 66 -3.72 -5.03 -5.28
CA PRO A 66 -3.60 -6.46 -5.37
C PRO A 66 -2.23 -6.89 -4.84
N ARG A 67 -2.21 -7.94 -4.01
CA ARG A 67 -1.00 -8.50 -3.36
C ARG A 67 -0.37 -7.65 -2.25
N THR A 68 -1.06 -6.64 -1.73
CA THR A 68 -0.65 -5.96 -0.49
C THR A 68 -1.35 -6.52 0.75
N ASP A 69 -2.32 -7.42 0.58
CA ASP A 69 -2.86 -8.16 1.71
C ASP A 69 -1.82 -9.18 2.18
N ILE A 70 -1.53 -9.15 3.48
CA ILE A 70 -0.77 -10.18 4.16
C ILE A 70 -1.56 -11.48 4.02
N SER A 71 -0.92 -12.54 3.48
CA SER A 71 -1.55 -13.86 3.37
C SER A 71 -2.11 -14.28 4.74
N SER A 72 -3.27 -14.93 4.78
CA SER A 72 -3.76 -15.56 6.01
C SER A 72 -2.76 -16.60 6.57
N SER A 73 -1.83 -17.07 5.75
CA SER A 73 -0.72 -17.95 6.11
C SER A 73 0.58 -17.22 6.45
N PHE A 74 0.60 -15.89 6.49
CA PHE A 74 1.78 -15.13 6.84
C PHE A 74 1.99 -15.21 8.36
N TYR A 75 3.01 -15.97 8.74
CA TYR A 75 3.51 -15.96 10.10
C TYR A 75 4.41 -14.73 10.25
N GLN A 76 3.96 -13.73 10.99
CA GLN A 76 4.82 -12.63 11.41
C GLN A 76 5.94 -13.23 12.28
N LEU A 77 7.14 -13.33 11.72
CA LEU A 77 8.34 -13.76 12.44
C LEU A 77 8.65 -12.66 13.46
N ASN A 78 8.25 -12.88 14.70
CA ASN A 78 8.60 -11.99 15.80
C ASN A 78 10.03 -12.34 16.25
N GLU A 79 11.02 -11.66 15.65
CA GLU A 79 12.44 -11.90 15.95
C GLU A 79 12.80 -11.69 17.42
N GLU A 80 11.97 -10.93 18.17
CA GLU A 80 12.13 -10.78 19.63
C GLU A 80 11.77 -12.06 20.41
N ILE A 81 10.89 -12.92 19.87
CA ILE A 81 10.54 -14.22 20.46
C ILE A 81 11.57 -15.29 20.05
N ALA A 82 12.25 -15.08 18.93
CA ALA A 82 13.22 -16.01 18.35
C ALA A 82 14.65 -15.87 18.90
N ALA A 83 14.83 -15.17 20.02
CA ALA A 83 16.07 -15.24 20.79
C ALA A 83 16.15 -16.55 21.60
N ASP A 84 15.86 -17.69 20.96
CA ASP A 84 16.25 -18.97 21.53
C ASP A 84 17.72 -19.18 21.20
N THR A 85 18.56 -19.18 22.23
CA THR A 85 20.01 -19.43 22.12
C THR A 85 20.31 -20.92 21.96
N SER A 86 19.27 -21.76 21.85
CA SER A 86 19.41 -23.17 21.53
C SER A 86 19.90 -23.33 20.09
N THR A 87 20.88 -24.22 19.91
CA THR A 87 21.39 -24.57 18.58
C THR A 87 20.28 -25.29 17.83
N LEU A 88 19.78 -24.67 16.76
CA LEU A 88 18.73 -25.23 15.95
C LEU A 88 19.26 -26.51 15.27
N ASP A 89 18.81 -27.66 15.77
CA ASP A 89 19.13 -28.96 15.18
C ASP A 89 18.35 -29.13 13.88
N VAL A 90 19.00 -28.73 12.79
CA VAL A 90 18.45 -28.75 11.44
C VAL A 90 18.04 -30.18 11.03
N GLU A 91 18.72 -31.20 11.54
CA GLU A 91 18.51 -32.58 11.13
C GLU A 91 17.16 -33.12 11.66
N SER A 92 16.84 -32.87 12.92
CA SER A 92 15.52 -33.22 13.50
C SER A 92 14.38 -32.37 12.94
N LEU A 93 14.62 -31.11 12.57
CA LEU A 93 13.62 -30.25 11.94
C LEU A 93 13.22 -30.80 10.55
N LEU A 94 14.20 -31.20 9.75
CA LEU A 94 13.97 -31.72 8.39
C LEU A 94 13.29 -33.09 8.41
N LEU A 95 13.64 -33.96 9.36
CA LEU A 95 12.97 -35.24 9.58
C LEU A 95 11.48 -35.05 9.90
N ASN A 96 11.14 -34.06 10.73
CA ASN A 96 9.75 -33.76 11.09
C ASN A 96 8.94 -33.08 9.97
N LYS A 97 9.60 -32.65 8.90
CA LYS A 97 9.00 -31.94 7.76
C LYS A 97 9.32 -32.62 6.43
N GLU A 98 9.46 -33.95 6.45
CA GLU A 98 9.83 -34.78 5.31
C GLU A 98 8.94 -34.55 4.07
N ASP A 99 7.64 -34.30 4.29
CA ASP A 99 6.66 -34.04 3.24
C ASP A 99 6.93 -32.75 2.45
N ILE A 100 7.56 -31.76 3.09
CA ILE A 100 7.92 -30.48 2.46
C ILE A 100 9.22 -30.64 1.67
N VAL A 101 10.20 -31.36 2.23
CA VAL A 101 11.49 -31.63 1.57
C VAL A 101 11.30 -32.44 0.30
N ARG A 102 10.35 -33.38 0.27
CA ARG A 102 10.06 -34.21 -0.91
C ARG A 102 9.36 -33.47 -2.06
N GLN A 103 8.87 -32.25 -1.83
CA GLN A 103 8.18 -31.44 -2.84
C GLN A 103 9.08 -30.37 -3.49
N ILE A 104 10.33 -30.25 -3.03
CA ILE A 104 11.36 -29.38 -3.61
C ILE A 104 12.27 -30.23 -4.49
#